data_AF-A0A1W1V279-F1
#
_entry.id   AF-A0A1W1V279-F1
#
_cell.length_a   1.000
_cell.length_b   1.000
_cell.length_c   1.000
_cell.angle_alpha   90.00
_cell.angle_beta   90.00
_cell.angle_gamma   90.00
#
_symmetry.space_group_name_H-M   'P 1'
#
loop_
_entity.id
_entity.type
_entity.pdbx_description
1 polymer ?
#
loop_
_entity_poly.entity_id
_entity_poly.type
_entity_poly.pdbx_seq_one_letter_code
_entity_poly.pdbx_strand_id
1 'polypeptide(L)'
;MTKNLTAQQEEFAVLYVELGNASKAYERAYDAMMMTEGSIYVEASRLLNHPKVSLRISELRNQIAERNLSSIDDLLIEIEQARQLAFRTHNSSAMTAATMAKARLLGMLKDNKNRADNSGREE
;
A
#
# COMPACT_ATOMS: atom_id res chain seq x y z
N MET A 1 19.41 -15.20 -4.97
CA MET A 1 20.05 -15.06 -6.30
C MET A 1 19.00 -14.58 -7.30
N THR A 2 18.81 -13.26 -7.46
CA THR A 2 17.86 -12.66 -8.42
C THR A 2 18.54 -12.37 -9.76
N LYS A 3 19.22 -13.37 -10.33
CA LYS A 3 19.80 -13.24 -11.67
C LYS A 3 18.68 -13.53 -12.68
N ASN A 4 18.12 -12.50 -13.31
CA ASN A 4 17.55 -12.46 -14.68
C ASN A 4 16.32 -11.53 -14.86
N LEU A 5 16.26 -10.37 -14.21
CA LEU A 5 15.44 -9.23 -14.65
C LEU A 5 16.36 -8.16 -15.23
N THR A 6 15.93 -7.50 -16.30
CA THR A 6 16.63 -6.29 -16.76
C THR A 6 16.35 -5.14 -15.80
N ALA A 7 17.18 -4.09 -15.82
CA ALA A 7 16.94 -2.89 -15.00
C ALA A 7 15.57 -2.29 -15.27
N GLN A 8 15.13 -2.24 -16.53
CA GLN A 8 13.82 -1.72 -16.91
C GLN A 8 12.65 -2.61 -16.42
N GLN A 9 12.84 -3.93 -16.40
CA GLN A 9 11.81 -4.84 -15.88
C GLN A 9 11.67 -4.73 -14.36
N GLU A 10 12.79 -4.53 -13.66
CA GLU A 10 12.79 -4.25 -12.22
C GLU A 10 12.10 -2.91 -11.93
N GLU A 11 12.49 -1.85 -12.65
CA GLU A 11 11.90 -0.51 -12.54
C GLU A 11 10.38 -0.54 -12.80
N PHE A 12 9.95 -1.26 -13.84
CA PHE A 12 8.54 -1.46 -14.13
C PHE A 12 7.79 -2.14 -12.98
N ALA A 13 8.37 -3.19 -12.39
CA ALA A 13 7.74 -3.91 -11.28
C ALA A 13 7.57 -3.01 -10.05
N VAL A 14 8.59 -2.20 -9.72
CA VAL A 14 8.53 -1.21 -8.64
C VAL A 14 7.45 -0.17 -8.91
N LEU A 15 7.51 0.50 -10.06
CA LEU A 15 6.56 1.54 -10.45
C LEU A 15 5.12 1.03 -10.54
N TYR A 16 4.91 -0.21 -10.98
CA TYR A 16 3.57 -0.77 -11.04
C TYR A 16 2.96 -0.99 -9.65
N VAL A 17 3.76 -1.47 -8.70
CA VAL A 17 3.31 -1.65 -7.31
C VAL A 17 3.02 -0.30 -6.64
N GLU A 18 3.77 0.75 -6.97
CA GLU A 18 3.55 2.11 -6.45
C GLU A 18 2.36 2.83 -7.08
N LEU A 19 2.22 2.78 -8.41
CA LEU A 19 1.24 3.58 -9.16
C LEU A 19 -0.10 2.87 -9.35
N GLY A 20 -0.12 1.53 -9.28
CA GLY A 20 -1.30 0.72 -9.61
C GLY A 20 -1.74 0.80 -11.08
N ASN A 21 -0.93 1.38 -11.97
CA ASN A 21 -1.23 1.56 -13.38
C ASN A 21 -0.07 1.06 -14.25
N ALA A 22 -0.33 0.00 -15.01
CA ALA A 22 0.68 -0.68 -15.82
C ALA A 22 1.19 0.18 -16.99
N SER A 23 0.31 0.92 -17.67
CA SER A 23 0.70 1.79 -18.78
C SER A 23 1.65 2.90 -18.31
N LYS A 24 1.34 3.57 -17.19
CA LYS A 24 2.20 4.61 -16.61
C LYS A 24 3.53 4.05 -16.08
N ALA A 25 3.51 2.84 -15.52
CA ALA A 25 4.72 2.16 -15.09
C ALA A 25 5.63 1.82 -16.29
N TYR A 26 5.05 1.33 -17.39
CA TYR A 26 5.79 1.00 -18.61
C TYR A 26 6.36 2.26 -19.28
N GLU A 27 5.53 3.30 -19.42
CA GLU A 27 5.93 4.59 -19.99
C GLU A 27 7.18 5.15 -19.31
N ARG A 28 7.22 5.13 -17.98
CA ARG A 28 8.35 5.61 -17.18
C ARG A 28 9.56 4.66 -17.23
N ALA A 29 9.36 3.35 -17.09
CA ALA A 29 10.45 2.38 -17.03
C ALA A 29 11.20 2.23 -18.36
N TYR A 30 10.51 2.47 -19.49
CA TYR A 30 11.06 2.30 -20.83
C TYR A 30 11.23 3.62 -21.60
N ASP A 31 10.98 4.78 -20.97
CA ASP A 31 10.96 6.10 -21.62
C ASP A 31 10.12 6.11 -22.91
N ALA A 32 8.92 5.52 -22.82
CA ALA A 32 8.08 5.22 -23.98
C ALA A 32 7.13 6.38 -24.34
N MET A 33 7.47 7.63 -24.00
CA MET A 33 6.61 8.80 -24.26
C MET A 33 6.32 9.03 -25.75
N MET A 34 7.18 8.51 -26.64
CA MET A 34 7.02 8.60 -28.09
C MET A 34 6.15 7.47 -28.67
N MET A 35 5.77 6.47 -27.87
CA MET A 35 4.90 5.38 -28.28
C MET A 35 3.43 5.78 -28.18
N THR A 36 2.58 5.17 -29.01
CA THR A 36 1.13 5.36 -28.90
C THR A 36 0.59 4.67 -27.64
N GLU A 37 -0.47 5.23 -27.06
CA GLU A 37 -1.11 4.66 -25.86
C GLU A 37 -1.50 3.18 -26.03
N GLY A 38 -2.00 2.80 -27.20
CA GLY A 38 -2.35 1.41 -27.51
C GLY A 38 -1.14 0.47 -27.49
N SER A 39 0.01 0.93 -27.98
CA SER A 39 1.25 0.14 -27.95
C SER A 39 1.77 -0.01 -26.52
N ILE A 40 1.78 1.09 -25.74
CA ILE A 40 2.15 1.07 -24.32
C ILE A 40 1.26 0.09 -23.54
N TYR A 41 -0.05 0.13 -23.77
CA TYR A 41 -1.00 -0.77 -23.10
C TYR A 41 -0.71 -2.25 -23.39
N VAL A 42 -0.48 -2.60 -24.66
CA VAL A 42 -0.18 -3.98 -25.07
C VAL A 42 1.14 -4.46 -24.47
N GLU A 43 2.19 -3.65 -24.53
CA GLU A 43 3.50 -4.02 -23.97
C GLU A 43 3.46 -4.12 -22.44
N ALA A 44 2.81 -3.17 -21.77
CA ALA A 44 2.61 -3.22 -20.32
C ALA A 44 1.85 -4.49 -19.90
N SER A 45 0.79 -4.86 -20.63
CA SER A 45 0.02 -6.09 -20.39
C SER A 45 0.88 -7.34 -20.61
N ARG A 46 1.69 -7.36 -21.67
CA ARG A 46 2.65 -8.46 -21.91
C ARG A 46 3.66 -8.58 -20.78
N LEU A 47 4.16 -7.45 -20.28
CA LEU A 47 5.16 -7.42 -19.23
C LEU A 47 4.59 -7.88 -17.88
N LEU A 48 3.34 -7.54 -17.56
CA LEU A 48 2.64 -8.09 -16.39
C LEU A 48 2.52 -9.61 -16.43
N ASN A 49 2.28 -10.18 -17.62
CA ASN A 49 2.18 -11.62 -17.80
C ASN A 49 3.54 -12.32 -17.92
N HIS A 50 4.65 -11.57 -17.97
CA HIS A 50 5.98 -12.16 -18.04
C HIS A 50 6.32 -12.84 -16.69
N PRO A 51 6.62 -14.16 -16.66
CA PRO A 51 6.67 -14.93 -15.41
C PRO A 51 7.59 -14.34 -14.34
N LYS A 52 8.76 -13.83 -14.73
CA LYS A 52 9.73 -13.23 -13.78
C LYS A 52 9.26 -11.88 -13.23
N VAL A 53 8.56 -11.10 -14.04
CA VAL A 53 8.04 -9.78 -13.63
C VAL A 53 6.84 -9.98 -12.70
N SER A 54 5.93 -10.88 -13.06
CA SER A 54 4.81 -11.28 -12.20
C SER A 54 5.29 -11.78 -10.82
N LEU A 55 6.32 -12.62 -10.80
CA LEU A 55 6.91 -13.10 -9.55
C LEU A 55 7.49 -11.94 -8.73
N ARG A 56 8.24 -11.04 -9.38
CA ARG A 56 8.83 -9.87 -8.72
C ARG A 56 7.79 -8.92 -8.13
N ILE A 57 6.70 -8.65 -8.86
CA ILE A 57 5.57 -7.86 -8.36
C ILE A 57 4.97 -8.51 -7.11
N SER A 58 4.85 -9.84 -7.10
CA SER A 58 4.32 -10.58 -5.95
C SER A 58 5.26 -10.48 -4.74
N GLU A 59 6.57 -10.64 -4.95
CA GLU A 59 7.59 -10.43 -3.91
C GLU A 59 7.53 -9.02 -3.33
N LEU A 60 7.48 -7.99 -4.18
CA LEU A 60 7.40 -6.59 -3.75
C LEU A 60 6.14 -6.32 -2.93
N ARG A 61 4.99 -6.84 -3.34
CA ARG A 61 3.74 -6.73 -2.58
C ARG A 61 3.83 -7.41 -1.22
N ASN A 62 4.45 -8.59 -1.15
CA ASN A 62 4.68 -9.29 0.11
C ASN A 62 5.63 -8.51 1.02
N GLN A 63 6.72 -7.96 0.48
CA GLN A 63 7.65 -7.12 1.25
C GLN A 63 6.97 -5.86 1.81
N ILE A 64 6.11 -5.22 1.02
CA ILE A 64 5.33 -4.07 1.48
C ILE A 64 4.34 -4.50 2.56
N ALA A 65 3.65 -5.64 2.38
CA ALA A 65 2.72 -6.17 3.37
C ALA A 65 3.45 -6.49 4.69
N GLU A 66 4.59 -7.17 4.63
CA GLU A 66 5.44 -7.47 5.78
C GLU A 66 5.93 -6.19 6.46
N ARG A 67 6.46 -5.21 5.70
CA ARG A 67 6.90 -3.92 6.26
C ARG A 67 5.74 -3.18 6.94
N ASN A 68 4.56 -3.18 6.33
CA ASN A 68 3.38 -2.53 6.88
C ASN A 68 2.89 -3.23 8.15
N LEU A 69 2.95 -4.57 8.20
CA LEU A 69 2.66 -5.34 9.42
C LEU A 69 3.64 -4.97 10.54
N SER A 70 4.95 -4.97 10.26
CA SER A 70 5.96 -4.52 11.23
C SER A 70 5.72 -3.08 11.67
N SER A 71 5.33 -2.19 10.76
CA SER A 71 5.02 -0.79 11.09
C SER A 71 3.79 -0.66 11.99
N ILE A 72 2.77 -1.51 11.82
CA ILE A 72 1.60 -1.54 12.69
C ILE A 72 1.99 -2.02 14.09
N ASP A 73 2.81 -3.07 14.18
CA ASP A 73 3.30 -3.59 15.47
C ASP A 73 4.17 -2.56 16.20
N ASP A 74 5.06 -1.87 15.49
CA ASP A 74 5.89 -0.79 16.03
C ASP A 74 5.00 0.37 16.56
N LEU A 75 4.01 0.81 15.78
CA LEU A 75 3.05 1.82 16.21
C LEU A 75 2.22 1.37 17.43
N LEU A 76 1.83 0.10 17.51
CA LEU A 76 1.13 -0.45 18.67
C LEU A 76 1.99 -0.41 19.93
N ILE A 77 3.30 -0.68 19.80
CA ILE A 77 4.26 -0.59 20.90
C ILE A 77 4.37 0.87 21.37
N GLU A 78 4.55 1.83 20.44
CA GLU A 78 4.63 3.25 20.78
C GLU A 78 3.36 3.76 21.48
N ILE A 79 2.17 3.40 20.97
CA ILE A 79 0.90 3.80 21.59
C ILE A 79 0.74 3.16 22.98
N GLU A 80 1.19 1.92 23.17
CA GLU A 80 1.15 1.28 24.49
C GLU A 80 2.10 1.96 25.48
N GLN A 81 3.31 2.35 25.05
CA GLN A 81 4.23 3.13 25.89
C GLN A 81 3.61 4.48 26.28
N ALA A 82 2.98 5.18 25.34
CA ALA A 82 2.28 6.43 25.61
C ALA A 82 1.11 6.22 26.61
N ARG A 83 0.35 5.12 26.47
CA ARG A 83 -0.72 4.75 27.41
C ARG A 83 -0.18 4.48 28.82
N GLN A 84 0.96 3.79 28.93
CA GLN A 84 1.61 3.54 30.22
C GLN A 84 2.14 4.81 30.87
N LEU A 85 2.72 5.74 30.08
CA LEU A 85 3.14 7.05 30.57
C LEU A 85 1.93 7.87 31.06
N ALA A 86 0.83 7.85 30.31
CA ALA A 86 -0.42 8.49 30.72
C ALA A 86 -0.97 7.89 32.03
N PHE A 87 -0.85 6.57 32.23
CA PHE A 87 -1.21 5.91 33.47
C PHE A 87 -0.37 6.40 34.66
N ARG A 88 0.96 6.48 34.49
CA ARG A 88 1.88 6.97 35.54
C ARG A 88 1.67 8.44 35.89
N THR A 89 1.23 9.25 34.92
CA THR A 89 0.93 10.68 35.10
C THR A 89 -0.52 10.95 35.50
N HIS A 90 -1.30 9.90 35.79
CA HIS A 90 -2.73 9.97 36.13
C HIS A 90 -3.60 10.72 35.09
N ASN A 91 -3.17 10.73 33.82
CA ASN A 91 -3.92 11.35 32.74
C ASN A 91 -4.87 10.33 32.08
N SER A 92 -6.04 10.16 32.70
CA SER A 92 -7.06 9.19 32.26
C SER A 92 -7.58 9.47 30.84
N SER A 93 -7.69 10.74 30.45
CA SER A 93 -8.13 11.12 29.09
C SER A 93 -7.14 10.62 28.04
N ALA A 94 -5.84 10.88 28.21
CA ALA A 94 -4.80 10.39 27.31
C ALA A 94 -4.73 8.86 27.24
N MET A 95 -4.95 8.15 28.36
CA MET A 95 -5.03 6.68 28.35
C MET A 95 -6.19 6.15 27.49
N THR A 96 -7.38 6.74 27.62
CA THR A 96 -8.55 6.33 26.82
C THR A 96 -8.34 6.64 25.34
N ALA A 97 -7.73 7.78 25.01
CA ALA A 97 -7.37 8.15 23.65
C ALA A 97 -6.39 7.15 23.02
N ALA A 98 -5.33 6.76 23.75
CA ALA A 98 -4.38 5.75 23.30
C ALA A 98 -5.06 4.38 23.10
N THR A 99 -5.96 3.98 24.01
CA THR A 99 -6.73 2.72 23.88
C THR A 99 -7.61 2.74 22.63
N MET A 100 -8.29 3.86 22.36
CA MET A 100 -9.09 4.05 21.16
C MET A 100 -8.23 4.04 19.89
N ALA A 101 -7.04 4.63 19.92
CA ALA A 101 -6.11 4.62 18.79
C ALA A 101 -5.67 3.19 18.43
N LYS A 102 -5.34 2.35 19.42
CA LYS A 102 -5.04 0.92 19.20
C LYS A 102 -6.23 0.18 18.60
N ALA A 103 -7.44 0.41 19.12
CA ALA A 103 -8.65 -0.23 18.61
C ALA A 103 -8.96 0.15 17.15
N ARG A 104 -8.70 1.42 16.76
CA ARG A 104 -8.81 1.85 15.34
C ARG A 104 -7.76 1.19 14.46
N LEU A 105 -6.50 1.18 14.90
CA LEU A 105 -5.38 0.61 14.14
C LEU A 105 -5.57 -0.89 13.87
N LEU A 106 -6.13 -1.62 14.84
CA LEU A 106 -6.46 -3.04 14.72
C LEU A 106 -7.78 -3.31 13.99
N GLY A 107 -8.46 -2.27 13.47
CA GLY A 107 -9.73 -2.40 12.75
C GLY A 107 -10.93 -2.81 13.61
N MET A 108 -10.82 -2.73 14.95
CA MET A 108 -11.90 -3.04 15.89
C MET A 108 -12.99 -1.95 15.90
N LEU A 109 -12.65 -0.75 15.45
CA LEU A 109 -13.57 0.38 15.28
C LEU A 109 -13.64 0.74 13.80
N LYS A 110 -14.85 0.74 13.23
CA LYS A 110 -15.07 1.25 11.88
C LYS A 110 -15.10 2.78 11.93
N ASP A 111 -14.19 3.42 11.21
CA ASP A 111 -14.30 4.85 10.95
C ASP A 111 -15.48 5.09 10.01
N ASN A 112 -16.60 5.59 10.55
CA ASN A 112 -17.77 6.02 9.78
C ASN A 112 -17.46 7.30 8.99
N LYS A 113 -16.50 7.27 8.04
CA LYS A 113 -16.19 8.40 7.16
C LYS A 113 -16.62 8.24 5.70
N ASN A 114 -17.32 7.16 5.34
CA ASN A 114 -17.92 6.96 4.00
C ASN A 114 -19.42 6.62 4.08
N ARG A 115 -20.24 7.47 4.71
CA ARG A 115 -21.72 7.44 4.59
C ARG A 115 -22.28 8.75 4.03
N ALA A 116 -21.58 9.30 3.04
CA ALA A 116 -22.11 10.34 2.18
C ALA A 116 -21.84 9.92 0.74
N ASP A 117 -22.54 8.88 0.28
CA ASP A 117 -23.09 8.93 -1.07
C ASP A 117 -24.16 7.85 -1.30
N ASN A 118 -25.25 8.33 -1.90
CA ASN A 118 -26.35 7.62 -2.54
C ASN A 118 -27.39 6.91 -1.66
N SER A 119 -28.24 7.70 -1.00
CA SER A 119 -29.65 7.32 -0.75
C SER A 119 -30.56 8.44 -1.26
N GLY A 120 -31.10 8.27 -2.46
CA GLY A 120 -32.05 9.23 -3.04
C GLY A 120 -32.18 9.12 -4.55
N ARG A 121 -32.58 7.95 -5.05
CA ARG A 121 -33.26 7.79 -6.35
C ARG A 121 -33.96 6.43 -6.44
N GLU A 122 -35.03 6.31 -5.69
CA GLU A 122 -36.22 5.48 -5.92
C GLU A 122 -37.34 6.37 -5.35
N GLU A 123 -38.37 6.85 -6.05
CA GLU A 123 -39.07 6.46 -7.28
C GLU A 123 -39.51 7.72 -8.05
#